data_AF-A0A1J8P5I6-F1
#
_entry.id   AF-A0A1J8P5I6-F1
#
_cell.length_a   1.000
_cell.length_b   1.000
_cell.length_c   1.000
_cell.angle_alpha   90.00
_cell.angle_beta   90.00
_cell.angle_gamma   90.00
#
_symmetry.space_group_name_H-M   'P 1'
#
loop_
_entity.id
_entity.type
_entity.pdbx_description
1 polymer ?
#
loop_
_entity_poly.entity_id
_entity_poly.type
_entity_poly.pdbx_seq_one_letter_code
_entity_poly.pdbx_strand_id
1 'polypeptide(L)'
;THKPKAPMGSVVNIFRSVVDSIVYFVTGSYVGDDGDNTLTALGFAVWGDGVYMHGGNDTVYAASLKLDVYDTWGDLSIYGAAGLMNINKSDWGNMSVTGLSGAMTLRHTGRSGNINFDGAAASNDVYRHGNTGNISFLGIGISNRVINDVKYGNIDFTGAGMSNVVERRGGERGTINFKGAGALNKVTNTANQGNIYFSGIGAYNKVERRGISGNIV
;
A
#
# COMPACT_ATOMS: atom_id res chain seq x y z
N THR A 1 -65.11 -38.44 -1.72
CA THR A 1 -63.89 -38.47 -2.58
C THR A 1 -62.70 -38.00 -1.76
N HIS A 2 -61.55 -38.64 -1.95
CA HIS A 2 -60.47 -38.83 -0.97
C HIS A 2 -59.53 -37.62 -0.75
N LYS A 3 -58.88 -37.66 0.43
CA LYS A 3 -57.85 -36.80 1.04
C LYS A 3 -56.63 -36.42 0.16
N PRO A 4 -55.84 -35.40 0.60
CA PRO A 4 -54.69 -34.85 -0.12
C PRO A 4 -53.39 -35.65 0.11
N LYS A 5 -52.42 -35.47 -0.80
CA LYS A 5 -51.01 -35.89 -0.64
C LYS A 5 -50.08 -34.76 -1.08
N ALA A 6 -49.26 -34.27 -0.14
CA ALA A 6 -47.97 -33.64 -0.44
C ALA A 6 -46.89 -34.74 -0.59
N PRO A 7 -45.77 -34.45 -1.27
CA PRO A 7 -44.49 -34.31 -0.56
C PRO A 7 -43.68 -33.09 -1.09
N MET A 8 -43.17 -32.19 -0.23
CA MET A 8 -41.97 -32.30 0.60
C MET A 8 -40.66 -32.25 -0.23
N GLY A 9 -39.88 -31.19 -0.02
CA GLY A 9 -38.56 -30.95 -0.64
C GLY A 9 -38.27 -29.44 -0.74
N SER A 10 -38.03 -28.75 0.37
CA SER A 10 -36.70 -28.53 0.97
C SER A 10 -36.09 -27.19 0.54
N VAL A 11 -35.51 -26.53 1.54
CA VAL A 11 -34.41 -25.56 1.47
C VAL A 11 -34.79 -24.08 1.33
N VAL A 12 -34.87 -23.43 2.50
CA VAL A 12 -34.17 -22.17 2.84
C VAL A 12 -34.58 -20.93 2.03
N ASN A 13 -35.53 -20.17 2.58
CA ASN A 13 -35.60 -18.72 2.38
C ASN A 13 -34.55 -18.03 3.27
N ILE A 14 -33.28 -18.09 2.88
CA ILE A 14 -32.25 -17.19 3.40
C ILE A 14 -31.69 -16.45 2.17
N PHE A 15 -31.57 -15.13 2.33
CA PHE A 15 -31.12 -14.14 1.33
C PHE A 15 -32.18 -13.54 0.41
N ARG A 16 -33.20 -12.91 1.01
CA ARG A 16 -33.56 -11.55 0.57
C ARG A 16 -32.48 -10.58 1.07
N SER A 17 -31.39 -10.52 0.32
CA SER A 17 -30.46 -9.39 0.30
C SER A 17 -29.71 -9.48 -1.03
N VAL A 18 -30.48 -9.40 -2.12
CA VAL A 18 -29.91 -8.92 -3.38
C VAL A 18 -29.64 -7.44 -3.14
N VAL A 19 -28.51 -7.14 -2.51
CA VAL A 19 -27.82 -5.88 -2.79
C VAL A 19 -27.53 -5.98 -4.28
N ASP A 20 -27.87 -4.94 -5.03
CA ASP A 20 -27.43 -4.75 -6.42
C ASP A 20 -25.90 -4.64 -6.46
N SER A 21 -25.19 -5.73 -6.15
CA SER A 21 -23.79 -5.87 -6.45
C SER A 21 -23.70 -6.15 -7.95
N ILE A 22 -23.64 -5.07 -8.73
CA ILE A 22 -23.12 -5.12 -10.09
C ILE A 22 -21.67 -5.58 -9.96
N VAL A 23 -21.45 -6.89 -10.12
CA VAL A 23 -20.12 -7.48 -10.26
C VAL A 23 -19.62 -7.04 -11.62
N TYR A 24 -18.88 -5.94 -11.68
CA TYR A 24 -18.13 -5.61 -12.87
C TYR A 24 -16.97 -6.60 -12.99
N PHE A 25 -17.15 -7.60 -13.85
CA PHE A 25 -16.06 -8.41 -14.39
C PHE A 25 -15.24 -7.51 -15.34
N VAL A 26 -14.53 -6.52 -14.82
CA VAL A 26 -13.79 -5.56 -15.66
C VAL A 26 -12.51 -6.22 -16.15
N THR A 27 -12.54 -6.73 -17.37
CA THR A 27 -11.33 -6.83 -18.21
C THR A 27 -11.26 -5.53 -19.02
N GLY A 28 -10.65 -4.48 -18.47
CA GLY A 28 -10.56 -3.17 -19.11
C GLY A 28 -9.69 -2.18 -18.33
N SER A 29 -9.39 -1.03 -18.92
CA SER A 29 -8.69 0.09 -18.26
C SER A 29 -9.73 1.11 -17.76
N TYR A 30 -9.53 1.71 -16.58
CA TYR A 30 -10.36 2.81 -16.07
C TYR A 30 -9.58 4.11 -16.19
N VAL A 31 -10.23 5.17 -16.66
CA VAL A 31 -9.67 6.53 -16.68
C VAL A 31 -10.68 7.43 -15.97
N GLY A 32 -10.31 7.92 -14.80
CA GLY A 32 -11.04 8.90 -14.01
C GLY A 32 -10.95 10.29 -14.59
N ASP A 33 -11.67 11.24 -14.00
CA ASP A 33 -11.61 12.66 -14.33
C ASP A 33 -10.84 13.45 -13.26
N ASP A 34 -10.95 14.78 -13.26
CA ASP A 34 -10.29 15.67 -12.29
C ASP A 34 -11.07 15.81 -10.96
N GLY A 35 -12.10 14.98 -10.75
CA GLY A 35 -12.94 14.99 -9.55
C GLY A 35 -12.87 13.68 -8.76
N ASP A 36 -13.39 13.70 -7.53
CA ASP A 36 -13.38 12.54 -6.62
C ASP A 36 -14.05 11.31 -7.27
N ASN A 37 -13.28 10.24 -7.53
CA ASN A 37 -13.80 9.02 -8.13
C ASN A 37 -13.80 7.85 -7.14
N THR A 38 -14.82 6.98 -7.23
CA THR A 38 -14.87 5.70 -6.50
C THR A 38 -14.98 4.54 -7.48
N LEU A 39 -13.95 3.69 -7.52
CA LEU A 39 -13.92 2.48 -8.35
C LEU A 39 -14.09 1.24 -7.47
N THR A 40 -15.05 0.37 -7.79
CA THR A 40 -15.15 -0.98 -7.20
C THR A 40 -14.87 -2.04 -8.28
N ALA A 41 -13.89 -2.89 -8.01
CA ALA A 41 -13.26 -3.80 -8.95
C ALA A 41 -13.21 -5.21 -8.35
N LEU A 42 -13.98 -6.17 -8.88
CA LEU A 42 -14.02 -7.55 -8.36
C LEU A 42 -13.84 -8.55 -9.52
N GLY A 43 -12.69 -9.23 -9.62
CA GLY A 43 -12.51 -10.31 -10.59
C GLY A 43 -11.07 -10.74 -10.82
N PHE A 44 -10.87 -11.99 -11.27
CA PHE A 44 -9.58 -12.58 -11.70
C PHE A 44 -8.94 -11.89 -12.92
N ALA A 45 -9.39 -10.69 -13.29
CA ALA A 45 -8.96 -9.95 -14.46
C ALA A 45 -7.61 -9.26 -14.23
N VAL A 46 -6.77 -9.30 -15.27
CA VAL A 46 -5.56 -8.50 -15.41
C VAL A 46 -6.01 -7.17 -16.03
N TRP A 47 -5.96 -6.06 -15.29
CA TRP A 47 -6.21 -4.73 -15.88
C TRP A 47 -5.19 -4.52 -16.98
N GLY A 48 -5.65 -4.31 -18.21
CA GLY A 48 -4.79 -4.27 -19.41
C GLY A 48 -3.69 -3.22 -19.28
N ASP A 49 -4.09 -1.94 -19.29
CA ASP A 49 -3.17 -0.80 -19.14
C ASP A 49 -3.22 -0.15 -17.75
N GLY A 50 -4.19 -0.51 -16.90
CA GLY A 50 -4.31 -0.06 -15.50
C GLY A 50 -5.50 0.85 -15.21
N VAL A 51 -5.55 1.37 -13.98
CA VAL A 51 -6.53 2.35 -13.48
C VAL A 51 -5.82 3.70 -13.40
N TYR A 52 -6.27 4.70 -14.14
CA TYR A 52 -5.73 6.04 -14.14
C TYR A 52 -6.70 6.98 -13.42
N MET A 53 -6.34 7.43 -12.24
CA MET A 53 -6.93 8.55 -11.54
C MET A 53 -6.12 9.79 -11.93
N HIS A 54 -6.76 10.93 -12.16
CA HIS A 54 -6.05 12.14 -12.52
C HIS A 54 -6.06 13.11 -11.35
N GLY A 55 -7.23 13.63 -11.01
CA GLY A 55 -7.40 14.66 -10.01
C GLY A 55 -8.52 14.37 -9.03
N GLY A 56 -8.39 14.90 -7.81
CA GLY A 56 -9.40 14.75 -6.76
C GLY A 56 -8.99 13.74 -5.70
N ASN A 57 -9.90 13.46 -4.78
CA ASN A 57 -9.69 12.46 -3.75
C ASN A 57 -10.30 11.13 -4.19
N ASP A 58 -9.45 10.25 -4.73
CA ASP A 58 -9.86 9.01 -5.36
C ASP A 58 -9.85 7.83 -4.41
N THR A 59 -10.86 6.98 -4.51
CA THR A 59 -10.97 5.74 -3.75
C THR A 59 -11.11 4.52 -4.66
N VAL A 60 -10.29 3.50 -4.44
CA VAL A 60 -10.31 2.25 -5.22
C VAL A 60 -10.53 1.06 -4.28
N TYR A 61 -11.62 0.33 -4.47
CA TYR A 61 -11.86 -0.99 -3.87
C TYR A 61 -11.58 -2.07 -4.90
N ALA A 62 -10.58 -2.94 -4.69
CA ALA A 62 -10.17 -3.90 -5.72
C ALA A 62 -9.87 -5.31 -5.18
N ALA A 63 -10.33 -6.34 -5.89
CA ALA A 63 -9.93 -7.73 -5.70
C ALA A 63 -9.55 -8.36 -7.05
N SER A 64 -8.27 -8.66 -7.28
CA SER A 64 -7.80 -9.12 -8.60
C SER A 64 -6.52 -9.95 -8.60
N LEU A 65 -6.10 -10.48 -9.76
CA LEU A 65 -4.78 -11.13 -9.88
C LEU A 65 -3.65 -10.12 -10.00
N LYS A 66 -3.90 -9.01 -10.71
CA LYS A 66 -2.99 -7.88 -10.87
C LYS A 66 -3.81 -6.61 -10.64
N LEU A 67 -3.26 -5.60 -9.99
CA LEU A 67 -3.87 -4.30 -9.79
C LEU A 67 -2.82 -3.23 -10.07
N ASP A 68 -3.00 -2.46 -11.13
CA ASP A 68 -2.16 -1.32 -11.45
C ASP A 68 -2.99 -0.04 -11.32
N VAL A 69 -2.55 0.90 -10.50
CA VAL A 69 -3.21 2.20 -10.31
C VAL A 69 -2.20 3.32 -10.50
N TYR A 70 -2.59 4.35 -11.23
CA TYR A 70 -1.83 5.56 -11.51
C TYR A 70 -2.66 6.75 -11.04
N ASP A 71 -2.04 7.69 -10.36
CA ASP A 71 -2.71 8.88 -9.85
C ASP A 71 -1.81 10.12 -9.95
N THR A 72 -2.40 11.30 -10.17
CA THR A 72 -1.62 12.54 -10.38
C THR A 72 -1.75 13.51 -9.22
N TRP A 73 -2.92 13.99 -8.84
CA TRP A 73 -3.07 15.02 -7.81
C TRP A 73 -4.31 14.80 -6.94
N GLY A 74 -4.23 15.21 -5.66
CA GLY A 74 -5.26 14.92 -4.65
C GLY A 74 -4.97 13.65 -3.85
N ASP A 75 -5.84 13.18 -2.96
CA ASP A 75 -5.53 12.03 -2.10
C ASP A 75 -6.04 10.71 -2.71
N LEU A 76 -5.16 9.71 -2.86
CA LEU A 76 -5.52 8.38 -3.34
C LEU A 76 -5.65 7.40 -2.17
N SER A 77 -6.81 6.75 -2.06
CA SER A 77 -7.10 5.70 -1.09
C SER A 77 -7.41 4.38 -1.79
N ILE A 78 -6.67 3.32 -1.49
CA ILE A 78 -6.88 1.99 -2.07
C ILE A 78 -7.15 0.98 -0.97
N TYR A 79 -8.20 0.18 -1.16
CA TYR A 79 -8.59 -0.92 -0.30
C TYR A 79 -8.69 -2.18 -1.17
N GLY A 80 -7.73 -3.09 -1.07
CA GLY A 80 -7.76 -4.22 -2.00
C GLY A 80 -6.91 -5.43 -1.71
N ALA A 81 -7.24 -6.51 -2.42
CA ALA A 81 -6.51 -7.76 -2.40
C ALA A 81 -6.06 -8.11 -3.83
N ALA A 82 -4.75 -8.27 -4.06
CA ALA A 82 -4.27 -8.59 -5.40
C ALA A 82 -3.13 -9.62 -5.41
N GLY A 83 -3.01 -10.45 -6.45
CA GLY A 83 -1.78 -11.24 -6.62
C GLY A 83 -0.54 -10.35 -6.76
N LEU A 84 -0.64 -9.32 -7.60
CA LEU A 84 0.35 -8.26 -7.80
C LEU A 84 -0.34 -6.90 -7.67
N MET A 85 0.24 -5.98 -6.92
CA MET A 85 -0.29 -4.62 -6.70
C MET A 85 0.79 -3.59 -7.02
N ASN A 86 0.59 -2.76 -8.05
CA ASN A 86 1.51 -1.67 -8.40
C ASN A 86 0.77 -0.34 -8.42
N ILE A 87 1.10 0.54 -7.48
CA ILE A 87 0.42 1.83 -7.32
C ILE A 87 1.46 2.94 -7.52
N ASN A 88 1.15 3.87 -8.41
CA ASN A 88 2.03 4.98 -8.77
C ASN A 88 1.28 6.30 -8.57
N LYS A 89 1.80 7.18 -7.73
CA LYS A 89 1.27 8.53 -7.56
C LYS A 89 2.30 9.60 -7.91
N SER A 90 1.88 10.61 -8.64
CA SER A 90 2.70 11.75 -9.04
C SER A 90 2.29 13.03 -8.30
N ASP A 91 2.90 14.16 -8.67
CA ASP A 91 2.61 15.53 -8.18
C ASP A 91 2.32 15.75 -6.68
N TRP A 92 1.06 15.83 -6.25
CA TRP A 92 0.69 16.24 -4.88
C TRP A 92 -0.39 15.35 -4.28
N GLY A 93 -0.47 15.34 -2.95
CA GLY A 93 -1.47 14.61 -2.18
C GLY A 93 -0.98 13.25 -1.70
N ASN A 94 -1.70 12.64 -0.79
CA ASN A 94 -1.30 11.43 -0.09
C ASN A 94 -1.67 10.18 -0.89
N MET A 95 -0.91 9.11 -0.69
CA MET A 95 -1.27 7.75 -1.11
C MET A 95 -1.52 6.93 0.16
N SER A 96 -2.71 6.35 0.30
CA SER A 96 -3.07 5.43 1.38
C SER A 96 -3.48 4.10 0.78
N VAL A 97 -2.79 3.01 1.14
CA VAL A 97 -3.10 1.67 0.65
C VAL A 97 -3.31 0.73 1.82
N THR A 98 -4.51 0.16 1.91
CA THR A 98 -4.83 -0.93 2.82
C THR A 98 -5.08 -2.19 2.02
N GLY A 99 -4.32 -3.27 2.26
CA GLY A 99 -4.51 -4.44 1.41
C GLY A 99 -3.64 -5.66 1.65
N LEU A 100 -3.98 -6.72 0.91
CA LEU A 100 -3.24 -7.98 0.91
C LEU A 100 -2.73 -8.26 -0.50
N SER A 101 -1.47 -8.68 -0.65
CA SER A 101 -1.01 -9.11 -1.96
C SER A 101 0.07 -10.20 -1.97
N GLY A 102 0.32 -10.78 -3.14
CA GLY A 102 1.51 -11.61 -3.34
C GLY A 102 2.77 -10.74 -3.37
N ALA A 103 2.76 -9.72 -4.23
CA ALA A 103 3.77 -8.68 -4.26
C ALA A 103 3.12 -7.29 -4.40
N MET A 104 3.70 -6.31 -3.72
CA MET A 104 3.25 -4.93 -3.70
C MET A 104 4.39 -3.97 -4.02
N THR A 105 4.13 -3.04 -4.91
CA THR A 105 4.98 -1.89 -5.24
C THR A 105 4.18 -0.61 -5.07
N LEU A 106 4.58 0.26 -4.14
CA LEU A 106 4.01 1.60 -3.97
C LEU A 106 5.07 2.63 -4.33
N ARG A 107 4.78 3.51 -5.28
CA ARG A 107 5.70 4.57 -5.70
C ARG A 107 4.98 5.90 -5.67
N HIS A 108 5.53 6.84 -4.92
CA HIS A 108 5.07 8.22 -4.98
C HIS A 108 6.24 9.14 -5.31
N THR A 109 6.27 9.62 -6.56
CA THR A 109 7.34 10.46 -7.12
C THR A 109 6.93 11.93 -7.24
N GLY A 110 5.83 12.31 -6.58
CA GLY A 110 5.33 13.67 -6.57
C GLY A 110 6.17 14.61 -5.71
N ARG A 111 5.99 15.92 -5.92
CA ARG A 111 6.65 16.99 -5.18
C ARG A 111 6.34 16.93 -3.68
N SER A 112 5.11 16.63 -3.29
CA SER A 112 4.71 16.49 -1.88
C SER A 112 3.65 15.41 -1.68
N GLY A 113 3.48 14.95 -0.45
CA GLY A 113 2.49 13.91 -0.11
C GLY A 113 3.12 12.76 0.66
N ASN A 114 2.33 12.08 1.49
CA ASN A 114 2.79 10.92 2.27
C ASN A 114 2.44 9.61 1.55
N ILE A 115 3.13 8.53 1.91
CA ILE A 115 2.66 7.17 1.64
C ILE A 115 2.28 6.53 2.98
N ASN A 116 1.05 6.05 3.09
CA ASN A 116 0.56 5.26 4.21
C ASN A 116 0.22 3.86 3.70
N PHE A 117 0.82 2.83 4.29
CA PHE A 117 0.52 1.45 3.96
C PHE A 117 0.12 0.69 5.22
N ASP A 118 -0.99 -0.06 5.13
CA ASP A 118 -1.46 -1.00 6.15
C ASP A 118 -1.83 -2.33 5.47
N GLY A 119 -1.01 -3.37 5.64
CA GLY A 119 -1.29 -4.60 4.92
C GLY A 119 -0.26 -5.71 5.04
N ALA A 120 -0.40 -6.71 4.16
CA ALA A 120 0.51 -7.83 4.08
C ALA A 120 0.79 -8.22 2.63
N ALA A 121 2.08 -8.39 2.30
CA ALA A 121 2.47 -9.00 1.03
C ALA A 121 3.73 -9.83 1.18
N ALA A 122 3.93 -10.87 0.38
CA ALA A 122 5.17 -11.63 0.44
C ALA A 122 6.38 -10.73 0.12
N SER A 123 6.23 -9.81 -0.83
CA SER A 123 7.23 -8.77 -1.11
C SER A 123 6.59 -7.39 -1.13
N ASN A 124 7.04 -6.51 -0.24
CA ASN A 124 6.64 -5.10 -0.18
C ASN A 124 7.80 -4.21 -0.64
N ASP A 125 7.58 -3.36 -1.65
CA ASP A 125 8.51 -2.28 -2.05
C ASP A 125 7.77 -0.94 -2.02
N VAL A 126 8.18 -0.05 -1.12
CA VAL A 126 7.60 1.28 -0.94
C VAL A 126 8.67 2.33 -1.20
N TYR A 127 8.42 3.23 -2.15
CA TYR A 127 9.36 4.25 -2.57
C TYR A 127 8.72 5.63 -2.65
N ARG A 128 9.23 6.56 -1.85
CA ARG A 128 8.85 7.99 -1.86
C ARG A 128 10.01 8.83 -2.39
N HIS A 129 9.77 9.69 -3.37
CA HIS A 129 10.76 10.64 -3.91
C HIS A 129 10.16 12.01 -4.22
N GLY A 130 10.78 13.09 -3.75
CA GLY A 130 10.27 14.45 -3.99
C GLY A 130 10.84 15.50 -3.04
N ASN A 131 10.08 16.56 -2.79
CA ASN A 131 10.52 17.62 -1.87
C ASN A 131 10.17 17.28 -0.43
N THR A 132 8.93 16.87 -0.17
CA THR A 132 8.43 16.58 1.18
C THR A 132 7.53 15.35 1.22
N GLY A 133 7.51 14.64 2.34
CA GLY A 133 6.60 13.51 2.52
C GLY A 133 7.16 12.42 3.40
N ASN A 134 6.32 11.91 4.29
CA ASN A 134 6.65 10.78 5.15
C ASN A 134 6.25 9.46 4.50
N ILE A 135 6.82 8.37 5.01
CA ILE A 135 6.28 7.04 4.81
C ILE A 135 5.84 6.50 6.17
N SER A 136 4.58 6.09 6.28
CA SER A 136 4.08 5.24 7.37
C SER A 136 3.83 3.85 6.80
N PHE A 137 4.62 2.87 7.25
CA PHE A 137 4.52 1.49 6.83
C PHE A 137 4.11 0.63 8.02
N LEU A 138 2.92 0.03 7.94
CA LEU A 138 2.45 -1.02 8.82
C LEU A 138 2.24 -2.28 7.98
N GLY A 139 3.11 -3.28 8.12
CA GLY A 139 2.87 -4.50 7.37
C GLY A 139 3.82 -5.65 7.58
N ILE A 140 3.42 -6.80 7.04
CA ILE A 140 4.18 -8.04 7.12
C ILE A 140 4.51 -8.58 5.73
N GLY A 141 5.61 -9.30 5.64
CA GLY A 141 6.04 -9.93 4.39
C GLY A 141 7.26 -10.81 4.55
N ILE A 142 7.65 -11.53 3.49
CA ILE A 142 8.95 -12.21 3.47
C ILE A 142 10.05 -11.14 3.35
N SER A 143 9.86 -10.18 2.44
CA SER A 143 10.76 -9.05 2.24
C SER A 143 10.01 -7.73 2.26
N ASN A 144 10.48 -6.79 3.10
CA ASN A 144 9.97 -5.43 3.18
C ASN A 144 11.09 -4.46 2.81
N ARG A 145 10.89 -3.65 1.77
CA ARG A 145 11.80 -2.60 1.34
C ARG A 145 11.06 -1.26 1.37
N VAL A 146 11.53 -0.34 2.20
CA VAL A 146 10.90 0.96 2.41
C VAL A 146 11.93 2.06 2.28
N ILE A 147 11.76 2.94 1.30
CA ILE A 147 12.75 3.95 0.96
C ILE A 147 12.11 5.32 0.82
N ASN A 148 12.62 6.27 1.59
CA ASN A 148 12.23 7.67 1.50
C ASN A 148 13.40 8.54 1.04
N ASP A 149 13.27 9.13 -0.14
CA ASP A 149 14.25 9.91 -0.88
C ASP A 149 13.72 11.34 -1.14
N VAL A 150 13.09 11.93 -0.12
CA VAL A 150 12.66 13.34 -0.14
C VAL A 150 13.70 14.28 0.46
N LYS A 151 13.53 15.60 0.34
CA LYS A 151 14.36 16.56 1.11
C LYS A 151 13.97 16.60 2.59
N TYR A 152 12.67 16.63 2.89
CA TYR A 152 12.14 16.66 4.25
C TYR A 152 11.06 15.60 4.46
N GLY A 153 11.35 14.63 5.31
CA GLY A 153 10.38 13.57 5.61
C GLY A 153 10.99 12.41 6.38
N ASN A 154 10.13 11.72 7.11
CA ASN A 154 10.48 10.62 8.00
C ASN A 154 10.05 9.27 7.42
N ILE A 155 10.51 8.20 8.05
CA ILE A 155 9.99 6.86 7.87
C ILE A 155 9.55 6.34 9.23
N ASP A 156 8.29 5.97 9.35
CA ASP A 156 7.74 5.19 10.46
C ASP A 156 7.48 3.78 9.95
N PHE A 157 8.33 2.84 10.34
CA PHE A 157 8.24 1.44 9.94
C PHE A 157 7.80 0.59 11.12
N THR A 158 6.67 -0.10 10.98
CA THR A 158 6.21 -1.16 11.87
C THR A 158 5.95 -2.42 11.05
N GLY A 159 6.74 -3.47 11.23
CA GLY A 159 6.53 -4.66 10.41
C GLY A 159 7.35 -5.88 10.77
N ALA A 160 7.04 -6.98 10.11
CA ALA A 160 7.74 -8.25 10.28
C ALA A 160 8.09 -8.89 8.94
N GLY A 161 9.23 -9.59 8.90
CA GLY A 161 9.61 -10.38 7.74
C GLY A 161 10.97 -11.04 7.80
N MET A 162 11.31 -11.90 6.83
CA MET A 162 12.66 -12.47 6.79
C MET A 162 13.72 -11.39 6.55
N SER A 163 13.42 -10.40 5.70
CA SER A 163 14.30 -9.29 5.38
C SER A 163 13.56 -7.96 5.43
N ASN A 164 14.01 -7.04 6.29
CA ASN A 164 13.52 -5.68 6.36
C ASN A 164 14.64 -4.71 5.97
N VAL A 165 14.45 -3.94 4.89
CA VAL A 165 15.39 -2.93 4.40
C VAL A 165 14.70 -1.57 4.42
N VAL A 166 15.14 -0.69 5.32
CA VAL A 166 14.54 0.64 5.51
C VAL A 166 15.59 1.72 5.30
N GLU A 167 15.41 2.56 4.29
CA GLU A 167 16.43 3.54 3.89
C GLU A 167 15.84 4.96 3.76
N ARG A 168 16.29 5.87 4.62
CA ARG A 168 16.12 7.31 4.42
C ARG A 168 17.32 7.83 3.64
N ARG A 169 17.13 8.22 2.38
CA ARG A 169 18.21 8.57 1.45
C ARG A 169 18.32 10.08 1.24
N GLY A 170 19.49 10.63 1.53
CA GLY A 170 19.82 12.03 1.25
C GLY A 170 18.82 13.03 1.81
N GLY A 171 18.80 14.23 1.23
CA GLY A 171 17.94 15.31 1.70
C GLY A 171 18.46 15.99 2.97
N GLU A 172 17.71 16.98 3.43
CA GLU A 172 18.13 17.85 4.52
C GLU A 172 17.76 17.27 5.88
N ARG A 173 16.51 16.81 6.03
CA ARG A 173 16.02 16.29 7.31
C ARG A 173 15.16 15.04 7.12
N GLY A 174 15.34 14.09 8.03
CA GLY A 174 14.50 12.90 8.10
C GLY A 174 14.96 11.94 9.18
N THR A 175 14.01 11.48 9.98
CA THR A 175 14.21 10.46 11.03
C THR A 175 13.63 9.13 10.56
N ILE A 176 14.22 8.03 11.01
CA ILE A 176 13.62 6.70 10.88
C ILE A 176 13.20 6.24 12.27
N ASN A 177 11.92 5.88 12.44
CA ASN A 177 11.44 5.08 13.57
C ASN A 177 11.21 3.65 13.05
N PHE A 178 12.08 2.73 13.43
CA PHE A 178 11.99 1.32 13.04
C PHE A 178 11.51 0.49 14.21
N LYS A 179 10.39 -0.21 14.03
CA LYS A 179 9.90 -1.24 14.94
C LYS A 179 9.62 -2.51 14.14
N GLY A 180 10.31 -3.60 14.43
CA GLY A 180 10.03 -4.80 13.65
C GLY A 180 10.75 -6.06 14.07
N ALA A 181 10.36 -7.15 13.44
CA ALA A 181 10.99 -8.45 13.65
C ALA A 181 11.45 -9.03 12.31
N GLY A 182 12.62 -9.65 12.29
CA GLY A 182 13.05 -10.36 11.10
C GLY A 182 14.40 -11.03 11.21
N ALA A 183 14.69 -11.98 10.33
CA ALA A 183 16.02 -12.60 10.34
C ALA A 183 17.11 -11.56 10.03
N LEU A 184 16.84 -10.67 9.05
CA LEU A 184 17.71 -9.59 8.63
C LEU A 184 16.97 -8.25 8.74
N ASN A 185 17.53 -7.30 9.49
CA ASN A 185 17.07 -5.91 9.51
C ASN A 185 18.21 -5.00 9.09
N LYS A 186 18.06 -4.26 7.98
CA LYS A 186 18.98 -3.23 7.52
C LYS A 186 18.28 -1.88 7.56
N VAL A 187 18.79 -0.97 8.38
CA VAL A 187 18.24 0.39 8.52
C VAL A 187 19.33 1.40 8.24
N THR A 188 19.12 2.28 7.28
CA THR A 188 20.13 3.27 6.87
C THR A 188 19.50 4.65 6.75
N ASN A 189 20.07 5.64 7.44
CA ASN A 189 19.66 7.03 7.29
C ASN A 189 20.84 7.89 6.83
N THR A 190 20.75 8.40 5.60
CA THR A 190 21.75 9.29 4.99
C THR A 190 21.31 10.74 4.84
N ALA A 191 20.18 11.16 5.43
CA ALA A 191 19.80 12.57 5.47
C ALA A 191 20.84 13.42 6.22
N ASN A 192 20.96 14.71 5.89
CA ASN A 192 21.91 15.60 6.57
C ASN A 192 21.63 15.64 8.08
N GLN A 193 20.37 15.73 8.48
CA GLN A 193 19.92 15.78 9.87
C GLN A 193 18.81 14.77 10.16
N GLY A 194 18.84 14.15 11.34
CA GLY A 194 17.77 13.26 11.82
C GLY A 194 18.29 11.97 12.41
N ASN A 195 17.46 11.33 13.23
CA ASN A 195 17.87 10.17 14.02
C ASN A 195 17.46 8.86 13.36
N ILE A 196 17.95 7.75 13.91
CA ILE A 196 17.35 6.44 13.77
C ILE A 196 16.93 6.01 15.17
N TYR A 197 15.66 5.71 15.39
CA TYR A 197 15.16 5.01 16.56
C TYR A 197 14.91 3.56 16.17
N PHE A 198 15.71 2.63 16.69
CA PHE A 198 15.69 1.22 16.29
C PHE A 198 15.19 0.30 17.40
N SER A 199 14.02 -0.29 17.18
CA SER A 199 13.43 -1.32 18.03
C SER A 199 13.18 -2.60 17.19
N GLY A 200 14.27 -3.25 16.79
CA GLY A 200 14.23 -4.47 15.98
C GLY A 200 14.68 -5.73 16.72
N ILE A 201 14.00 -6.86 16.46
CA ILE A 201 14.47 -8.19 16.88
C ILE A 201 14.87 -8.97 15.63
N GLY A 202 16.03 -9.64 15.68
CA GLY A 202 16.51 -10.40 14.54
C GLY A 202 17.86 -11.05 14.71
N ALA A 203 18.15 -12.06 13.89
CA ALA A 203 19.45 -12.73 13.88
C ALA A 203 20.58 -11.79 13.43
N TYR A 204 20.27 -10.85 12.55
CA TYR A 204 21.20 -9.83 12.08
C TYR A 204 20.52 -8.46 11.96
N ASN A 205 21.10 -7.47 12.65
CA ASN A 205 20.66 -6.09 12.59
C ASN A 205 21.84 -5.21 12.15
N LYS A 206 21.69 -4.50 11.03
CA LYS A 206 22.64 -3.51 10.55
C LYS A 206 21.98 -2.15 10.53
N VAL A 207 22.40 -1.26 11.43
CA VAL A 207 21.86 0.09 11.57
C VAL A 207 22.96 1.10 11.29
N GLU A 208 22.78 1.96 10.30
CA GLU A 208 23.78 2.90 9.83
C GLU A 208 23.21 4.32 9.71
N ARG A 209 23.75 5.25 10.50
CA ARG A 209 23.49 6.69 10.37
C ARG A 209 24.68 7.34 9.69
N ARG A 210 24.46 7.99 8.55
CA ARG A 210 25.51 8.63 7.72
C ARG A 210 25.08 10.02 7.27
N GLY A 211 25.27 11.04 8.09
CA GLY A 211 24.96 12.42 7.74
C GLY A 211 25.64 13.38 8.70
N ILE A 212 25.29 14.67 8.60
CA ILE A 212 25.96 15.72 9.36
C ILE A 212 25.63 15.64 10.85
N SER A 213 24.37 15.37 11.20
CA SER A 213 23.94 15.32 12.61
C SER A 213 22.76 14.38 12.86
N GLY A 214 22.73 13.76 14.04
CA GLY A 214 21.71 12.83 14.48
C GLY A 214 22.30 11.50 14.94
N ASN A 215 21.56 10.80 15.78
CA ASN A 215 22.04 9.63 16.51
C ASN A 215 21.29 8.37 16.09
N ILE A 216 21.88 7.22 16.43
CA ILE A 216 21.16 5.96 16.54
C ILE A 216 20.75 5.80 18.00
N VAL A 217 19.48 5.56 18.24
CA VAL A 217 18.84 5.35 19.57
C VAL A 217 18.12 4.01 19.54
#